data_AF-A0A532TKA5-F1
#
_entry.id   AF-A0A532TKA5-F1
#
_cell.length_a   1.000
_cell.length_b   1.000
_cell.length_c   1.000
_cell.angle_alpha   90.00
_cell.angle_beta   90.00
_cell.angle_gamma   90.00
#
_symmetry.space_group_name_H-M   'P 1'
#
loop_
_entity.id
_entity.type
_entity.pdbx_description
1 polymer ?
#
loop_
_entity_poly.entity_id
_entity_poly.type
_entity_poly.pdbx_seq_one_letter_code
_entity_poly.pdbx_strand_id
1 'polypeptide(L)' 'MKFLLDENVPISIKDVIHDLGFDVFTLHDFDMLCIQNGEVAKLALKEKAIIITLDSDFLQLNKKKSSEKESCSIY' A
#
# COMPACT_ATOMS: atom_id res chain seq x y z
N MET A 1 8.33 -13.12 -4.97
CA MET A 1 7.09 -12.31 -5.18
C MET A 1 6.99 -11.40 -3.98
N LYS A 2 6.64 -10.13 -4.17
CA LYS A 2 6.71 -9.12 -3.10
C LYS A 2 5.31 -8.71 -2.67
N PHE A 3 5.13 -8.51 -1.38
CA PHE A 3 3.88 -8.03 -0.79
C PHE A 3 4.13 -6.73 -0.01
N LEU A 4 3.17 -5.81 -0.10
CA LEU A 4 3.11 -4.60 0.69
C LEU A 4 1.89 -4.68 1.61
N LEU A 5 2.13 -4.73 2.92
CA LEU A 5 1.08 -4.71 3.93
C LEU A 5 0.73 -3.28 4.28
N ASP A 6 -0.55 -2.98 4.16
CA ASP A 6 -1.15 -1.74 4.61
C ASP A 6 -1.22 -1.65 6.14
N GLU A 7 -1.40 -0.44 6.67
CA GLU A 7 -1.39 -0.17 8.11
C GLU A 7 -2.52 -0.85 8.88
N ASN A 8 -3.63 -1.13 8.20
CA ASN A 8 -4.80 -1.81 8.76
C ASN A 8 -4.64 -3.34 8.83
N VAL A 9 -3.59 -3.89 8.22
CA VAL A 9 -3.35 -5.34 8.21
C VAL A 9 -2.56 -5.72 9.47
N PRO A 10 -2.99 -6.74 10.23
CA PRO A 10 -2.24 -7.21 11.38
C PRO A 10 -0.81 -7.64 11.01
N ILE A 11 0.16 -7.22 11.83
CA ILE A 11 1.59 -7.52 11.61
C ILE A 11 1.87 -9.02 11.54
N SER A 12 1.06 -9.86 12.21
CA SER A 12 1.17 -11.32 12.18
C SER A 12 1.06 -11.90 10.77
N ILE A 13 0.40 -11.20 9.83
CA ILE A 13 0.33 -11.60 8.43
C ILE A 13 1.70 -11.50 7.75
N LYS A 14 2.58 -10.59 8.20
CA LYS A 14 3.97 -10.48 7.73
C LYS A 14 4.71 -11.79 7.97
N ASP A 15 4.62 -12.32 9.19
CA ASP A 15 5.31 -13.56 9.57
C ASP A 15 4.82 -14.74 8.73
N VAL A 16 3.50 -14.87 8.54
CA VAL A 16 2.91 -15.94 7.70
C VAL A 16 3.41 -15.86 6.25
N ILE A 17 3.44 -14.67 5.66
CA ILE A 17 3.88 -14.49 4.27
C ILE A 17 5.39 -14.76 4.13
N HIS A 18 6.17 -14.34 5.13
CA HIS A 18 7.59 -14.62 5.19
C HIS A 18 7.87 -16.12 5.33
N ASP A 19 7.14 -16.83 6.19
CA ASP A 19 7.25 -18.29 6.37
C ASP A 19 6.87 -19.08 5.12
N LEU A 20 6.01 -18.51 4.27
CA LEU A 20 5.70 -19.05 2.94
C LEU A 20 6.81 -18.80 1.91
N GLY A 21 7.89 -18.11 2.28
CA GLY A 21 9.05 -17.84 1.43
C GLY A 21 8.87 -16.62 0.52
N PHE A 22 7.98 -15.69 0.86
CA PHE A 22 7.77 -14.46 0.10
C PHE A 22 8.37 -13.23 0.79
N ASP A 23 8.77 -12.26 -0.03
CA ASP A 23 9.24 -10.97 0.45
C ASP A 23 8.03 -10.12 0.86
N VAL A 24 8.07 -9.58 2.06
CA VAL A 24 6.98 -8.78 2.60
C VAL A 24 7.50 -7.55 3.32
N PHE A 25 6.94 -6.41 2.97
CA PHE A 25 7.26 -5.12 3.56
C PHE A 25 5.99 -4.47 4.08
N THR A 26 6.12 -3.71 5.13
CA THR A 26 5.04 -2.92 5.72
C THR A 26 5.30 -1.45 5.46
N LEU A 27 4.26 -0.61 5.50
CA LEU A 27 4.43 0.84 5.42
C LEU A 27 5.37 1.40 6.50
N HIS A 28 5.46 0.73 7.65
CA HIS A 28 6.41 1.03 8.72
C HIS A 28 7.87 0.83 8.30
N ASP A 29 8.18 -0.15 7.45
CA ASP A 29 9.54 -0.41 6.96
C ASP A 29 10.07 0.72 6.05
N PHE A 30 9.17 1.61 5.58
CA PHE A 30 9.49 2.76 4.73
C PHE A 30 9.37 4.12 5.45
N ASP A 31 9.17 4.13 6.78
CA ASP A 31 8.84 5.33 7.57
C ASP A 31 7.65 6.13 7.00
N MET A 32 6.75 5.44 6.29
CA MET A 32 5.60 6.02 5.61
C MET A 32 4.33 5.74 6.40
N LEU A 33 4.05 6.55 7.42
CA LEU A 33 2.83 6.46 8.23
C LEU A 33 1.76 7.45 7.75
N CYS A 34 0.49 7.08 7.83
CA CYS A 34 -0.66 7.89 7.39
C CYS A 34 -0.57 8.34 5.91
N ILE A 35 -0.06 7.49 5.01
CA ILE A 35 -0.01 7.82 3.59
C ILE A 35 -1.36 7.53 2.91
N GLN A 36 -1.71 8.34 1.91
CA GLN A 36 -2.97 8.15 1.17
C GLN A 36 -2.92 6.87 0.32
N ASN A 37 -4.10 6.26 0.06
CA ASN A 37 -4.24 5.06 -0.77
C ASN A 37 -3.55 5.19 -2.14
N GLY A 38 -3.56 6.39 -2.73
CA GLY A 38 -2.85 6.68 -3.98
C GLY A 38 -1.32 6.56 -3.87
N GLU A 39 -0.73 6.94 -2.74
CA GLU A 39 0.71 6.80 -2.47
C GLU A 39 1.07 5.34 -2.16
N VAL A 40 0.24 4.63 -1.40
CA VAL A 40 0.39 3.18 -1.16
C VAL A 40 0.42 2.44 -2.51
N ALA A 41 -0.49 2.78 -3.42
CA ALA A 41 -0.54 2.20 -4.76
C ALA A 41 0.72 2.51 -5.59
N LYS A 42 1.23 3.75 -5.54
CA LYS A 42 2.48 4.13 -6.22
C LYS A 42 3.68 3.36 -5.66
N LEU A 43 3.77 3.21 -4.34
CA LEU A 43 4.83 2.46 -3.68
C LEU A 43 4.82 0.99 -4.13
N ALA A 44 3.65 0.36 -4.10
CA ALA A 44 3.49 -1.01 -4.56
C ALA A 44 3.91 -1.19 -6.03
N LEU A 45 3.53 -0.25 -6.91
CA LEU A 45 3.96 -0.26 -8.31
C LEU A 45 5.48 -0.10 -8.47
N LYS A 46 6.08 0.83 -7.73
CA LYS A 46 7.53 1.07 -7.74
C LYS A 46 8.30 -0.17 -7.30
N GLU A 47 7.86 -0.81 -6.23
CA GLU A 47 8.51 -2.00 -5.65
C GLU A 47 8.12 -3.31 -6.35
N LYS A 48 7.19 -3.24 -7.33
CA LYS A 48 6.58 -4.41 -8.00
C LYS A 48 5.99 -5.40 -6.99
N ALA A 49 5.29 -4.87 -6.00
CA ALA A 49 4.66 -5.60 -4.91
C ALA A 49 3.14 -5.64 -5.05
N ILE A 50 2.52 -6.65 -4.46
CA ILE A 50 1.08 -6.80 -4.35
C ILE A 50 0.64 -6.21 -3.01
N ILE A 51 -0.37 -5.34 -3.06
CA ILE A 51 -0.93 -4.72 -1.86
C ILE A 51 -1.85 -5.72 -1.17
N ILE A 52 -1.68 -5.87 0.14
CA ILE A 52 -2.63 -6.52 1.03
C ILE A 52 -3.15 -5.42 1.95
N THR A 53 -4.47 -5.21 1.91
CA THR A 53 -5.16 -4.20 2.69
C THR A 53 -6.54 -4.71 3.10
N LEU A 54 -7.03 -4.24 4.24
CA LEU A 54 -8.42 -4.42 4.67
C LEU A 54 -9.30 -3.19 4.34
N ASP A 55 -8.73 -2.17 3.70
CA ASP A 55 -9.44 -0.96 3.31
C ASP A 55 -10.24 -1.19 2.02
N SER A 56 -11.57 -1.08 2.14
CA SER A 56 -12.49 -1.24 1.03
C SER A 56 -12.35 -0.17 -0.05
N ASP A 57 -11.75 0.98 0.25
CA ASP A 57 -11.58 2.06 -0.72
C ASP A 57 -10.65 1.66 -1.87
N PHE A 58 -9.77 0.66 -1.66
CA PHE A 58 -8.97 0.05 -2.73
C PHE A 58 -9.80 -0.73 -3.75
N LEU A 59 -11.05 -1.09 -3.45
CA LEU A 59 -11.96 -1.68 -4.44
C LEU A 59 -12.43 -0.65 -5.48
N GLN A 60 -12.39 0.63 -5.12
CA GLN A 60 -12.83 1.74 -5.97
C GLN A 60 -11.64 2.41 -6.69
N LEU A 61 -10.46 1.81 -6.63
CA LEU A 61 -9.24 2.25 -7.33
C LEU A 61 -9.40 2.01 -8.85
N ASN A 62 -10.34 2.76 -9.41
CA ASN A 62 -10.63 2.80 -10.82
C ASN A 62 -9.42 3.44 -11.51
N LYS A 63 -9.07 2.92 -12.69
CA LYS A 63 -8.12 3.54 -13.61
C LYS A 63 -8.69 4.88 -14.09
N LYS A 64 -8.68 5.92 -13.25
CA LYS A 64 -8.92 7.29 -13.69
C LYS A 64 -7.83 7.59 -14.71
N LYS A 65 -8.23 7.82 -15.97
CA LYS A 65 -7.35 8.47 -16.94
C LYS A 65 -6.89 9.76 -16.27
N SER A 66 -5.58 9.93 -16.17
CA SER A 66 -4.93 11.05 -15.53
C SER A 66 -5.42 12.39 -16.08
N SER A 67 -6.31 13.03 -15.33
CA SER A 67 -6.48 14.48 -15.32
C SER A 67 -7.17 14.84 -14.02
N GLU A 68 -6.38 15.22 -13.01
CA GLU A 68 -6.60 16.39 -12.16
C GLU A 68 -5.66 16.33 -10.95
N LYS A 69 -4.88 17.40 -10.82
CA LYS A 69 -4.04 17.66 -9.66
C LYS A 69 -4.98 18.11 -8.54
N GLU A 70 -5.19 17.29 -7.53
CA GLU A 70 -5.68 17.79 -6.25
C GLU A 70 -4.48 18.34 -5.47
N SER A 71 -4.37 19.66 -5.50
CA SER A 71 -3.47 20.41 -4.65
C SER A 71 -3.97 20.31 -3.22
N CYS A 72 -3.15 19.76 -2.32
CA CYS A 72 -3.41 19.77 -0.89
C CYS A 72 -3.42 21.24 -0.42
N SER A 73 -4.56 21.71 0.09
CA SER A 73 -4.68 23.01 0.75
C SER A 73 -4.06 22.89 2.14
N ILE A 74 -2.86 23.46 2.31
CA ILE A 74 -2.24 23.63 3.62
C ILE A 74 -2.84 24.92 4.21
N TYR A 75 -3.46 24.81 5.38
CA TYR A 75 -3.86 25.96 6.20
C TYR A 75 -2.64 26.78 6.64
#